data_AF-A0AAW2JDD2-F1
#
_entry.id   AF-A0AAW2JDD2-F1
#
_cell.length_a   1.000
_cell.length_b   1.000
_cell.length_c   1.000
_cell.angle_alpha   90.00
_cell.angle_beta   90.00
_cell.angle_gamma   90.00
#
_symmetry.space_group_name_H-M   'P 1'
#
loop_
_entity.id
_entity.type
_entity.pdbx_description
1 polymer ?
#
loop_
_entity_poly.entity_id
_entity_poly.type
_entity_poly.pdbx_seq_one_letter_code
_entity_poly.pdbx_strand_id
1 'polypeptide(L)'
;METKEQSRGAQDEDQNTKYYHSQATVRNRKNEIRKIKNTNGVMVHEKDDIQNVILAYFRDLLTTIRPEYQNLDDVLQHVDSKVRRSMTIDLCQPYTTVEVTKALKLNVPQTIARTRWYAYSFLSKIL
;
A
#
# COMPACT_ATOMS: atom_id res chain seq x y z
N MET A 1 42.67 -35.49 -6.57
CA MET A 1 41.91 -35.08 -7.77
C MET A 1 40.44 -35.09 -7.36
N GLU A 2 39.99 -33.99 -6.77
CA GLU A 2 38.63 -33.84 -6.26
C GLU A 2 37.68 -33.47 -7.40
N THR A 3 36.63 -34.27 -7.54
CA THR A 3 35.55 -34.07 -8.51
C THR A 3 34.69 -32.88 -8.10
N LYS A 4 34.54 -31.93 -9.03
CA LYS A 4 33.57 -30.83 -9.02
C LYS A 4 32.16 -31.31 -8.61
N GLU A 5 31.72 -30.97 -7.41
CA GLU A 5 30.29 -30.85 -7.12
C GLU A 5 29.78 -29.54 -7.72
N GLN A 6 29.31 -29.63 -8.95
CA GLN A 6 28.63 -28.54 -9.62
C GLN A 6 27.21 -28.44 -9.05
N SER A 7 26.99 -27.49 -8.14
CA SER A 7 25.69 -27.19 -7.56
C SER A 7 24.71 -26.74 -8.64
N ARG A 8 23.90 -27.68 -9.14
CA ARG A 8 22.67 -27.38 -9.89
C ARG A 8 21.64 -26.81 -8.92
N GLY A 9 21.73 -25.51 -8.66
CA GLY A 9 20.79 -24.81 -7.80
C GLY A 9 20.35 -23.49 -8.42
N ALA A 10 19.58 -23.56 -9.52
CA ALA A 10 18.67 -22.49 -9.98
C ALA A 10 17.94 -22.90 -11.29
N GLN A 11 17.39 -24.12 -11.34
CA GLN A 11 16.46 -24.51 -12.43
C GLN A 11 15.02 -24.75 -11.94
N ASP A 12 14.74 -24.42 -10.68
CA ASP A 12 13.37 -24.24 -10.24
C ASP A 12 13.03 -22.77 -10.48
N GLU A 13 12.42 -22.49 -11.63
CA GLU A 13 11.70 -21.23 -11.84
C GLU A 13 10.83 -20.98 -10.60
N ASP A 14 10.94 -19.77 -10.04
CA ASP A 14 10.14 -19.37 -8.89
C ASP A 14 8.63 -19.47 -9.24
N GLN A 15 8.02 -20.59 -8.87
CA GLN A 15 6.59 -20.89 -9.07
C GLN A 15 5.68 -19.83 -8.43
N ASN A 16 6.20 -19.08 -7.45
CA ASN A 16 5.53 -17.96 -6.81
C ASN A 16 5.26 -16.84 -7.84
N THR A 17 6.19 -16.61 -8.76
CA THR A 17 6.11 -15.59 -9.80
C THR A 17 4.99 -15.90 -10.82
N LYS A 18 4.85 -17.16 -11.28
CA LYS A 18 3.77 -17.57 -12.20
C LYS A 18 2.38 -17.40 -11.58
N TYR A 19 2.22 -17.79 -10.32
CA TYR A 19 0.94 -17.63 -9.62
C TYR A 19 0.56 -16.15 -9.49
N TYR A 20 1.45 -15.29 -9.00
CA TYR A 20 1.11 -13.87 -8.85
C TYR A 20 0.91 -13.16 -10.18
N HIS A 21 1.66 -13.49 -11.24
CA HIS A 21 1.41 -12.96 -12.58
C HIS A 21 0.05 -13.38 -13.13
N SER A 22 -0.35 -14.65 -12.92
CA SER A 22 -1.68 -15.11 -13.32
C SER A 22 -2.78 -14.36 -12.56
N GLN A 23 -2.62 -14.17 -11.26
CA GLN A 23 -3.58 -13.46 -10.42
C GLN A 23 -3.64 -11.96 -10.75
N ALA A 24 -2.50 -11.32 -11.02
CA ALA A 24 -2.45 -9.93 -11.49
C ALA A 24 -3.15 -9.78 -12.85
N THR A 25 -2.96 -10.75 -13.76
CA THR A 25 -3.63 -10.76 -15.07
C THR A 25 -5.15 -10.91 -14.92
N VAL A 26 -5.60 -11.82 -14.06
CA VAL A 26 -7.04 -11.99 -13.76
C VAL A 26 -7.61 -10.71 -13.16
N ARG A 27 -6.92 -10.08 -12.21
CA ARG A 27 -7.35 -8.79 -11.63
C ARG A 27 -7.39 -7.69 -12.69
N ASN A 28 -6.38 -7.62 -13.57
CA ASN A 28 -6.35 -6.64 -14.65
C ASN A 28 -7.54 -6.81 -15.60
N ARG A 29 -7.83 -8.04 -16.03
CA ARG A 29 -9.00 -8.34 -16.87
C ARG A 29 -10.33 -8.02 -16.17
N LYS A 30 -10.42 -8.29 -14.86
CA LYS A 30 -11.63 -8.02 -14.07
C LYS A 30 -11.85 -6.52 -13.82
N ASN A 31 -10.77 -5.77 -13.63
CA ASN A 31 -10.80 -4.35 -13.27
C ASN A 31 -10.62 -3.43 -14.48
N GLU A 32 -10.54 -3.99 -15.69
CA GLU A 32 -10.46 -3.23 -16.94
C GLU A 32 -11.71 -2.35 -17.09
N ILE A 33 -11.49 -1.04 -17.16
CA ILE A 33 -12.56 -0.07 -17.39
C ILE A 33 -12.87 -0.07 -18.90
N ARG A 34 -13.92 -0.80 -19.29
CA ARG A 34 -14.38 -0.92 -20.69
C ARG A 34 -15.33 0.19 -21.13
N LYS A 35 -15.96 0.84 -20.17
CA LYS A 35 -16.89 1.95 -20.38
C LYS A 35 -17.01 2.78 -19.12
N ILE A 36 -17.22 4.07 -19.28
CA ILE A 36 -17.47 5.00 -18.18
C ILE A 36 -18.57 5.97 -18.58
N LYS A 37 -19.32 6.47 -17.61
CA LYS A 37 -20.33 7.50 -17.82
C LYS A 37 -19.66 8.87 -17.69
N ASN A 38 -19.79 9.72 -18.71
CA ASN A 38 -19.27 11.08 -18.65
C ASN A 38 -20.21 12.00 -17.83
N THR A 39 -19.80 13.25 -17.63
CA THR A 39 -20.55 14.26 -16.87
C THR A 39 -21.90 14.61 -17.49
N ASN A 40 -22.03 14.50 -18.82
CA ASN A 40 -23.30 14.69 -19.55
C ASN A 40 -24.22 13.46 -19.46
N GLY A 41 -23.81 12.43 -18.73
CA GLY A 41 -24.57 11.20 -18.53
C GLY A 41 -24.51 10.20 -19.69
N VAL A 42 -23.64 10.42 -20.66
CA VAL A 42 -23.43 9.55 -21.82
C VAL A 42 -22.41 8.47 -21.48
N MET A 43 -22.68 7.23 -21.89
CA MET A 43 -21.74 6.12 -21.77
C MET A 43 -20.70 6.20 -22.90
N VAL A 44 -19.43 6.31 -22.54
CA VAL A 44 -18.31 6.27 -23.50
C VAL A 44 -17.61 4.91 -23.42
N HIS A 45 -17.12 4.45 -24.56
CA HIS A 45 -16.53 3.11 -24.74
C HIS A 45 -15.15 3.17 -25.40
N GLU A 46 -14.85 4.26 -26.11
CA GLU A 46 -13.57 4.47 -26.77
C GLU A 46 -12.49 4.78 -25.74
N LYS A 47 -11.30 4.20 -25.91
CA LYS A 47 -10.22 4.27 -24.93
C LYS A 47 -9.76 5.71 -24.67
N ASP A 48 -9.65 6.50 -25.74
CA ASP A 48 -9.21 7.89 -25.65
C ASP A 48 -10.27 8.76 -24.95
N ASP A 49 -11.56 8.51 -25.21
CA ASP A 49 -12.67 9.16 -24.50
C ASP A 49 -12.72 8.78 -23.02
N ILE A 50 -12.52 7.50 -22.70
CA ILE A 50 -12.44 7.03 -21.31
C ILE A 50 -11.29 7.75 -20.59
N GLN A 51 -10.12 7.85 -21.22
CA GLN A 51 -8.97 8.56 -20.67
C GLN A 51 -9.31 10.04 -20.42
N ASN A 52 -9.94 10.71 -21.38
CA ASN A 52 -10.34 12.10 -21.26
C ASN A 52 -11.34 12.32 -20.10
N VAL A 53 -12.33 11.44 -19.94
CA VAL A 53 -13.28 11.49 -18.82
C VAL A 53 -12.58 11.32 -17.48
N ILE A 54 -11.65 10.36 -17.36
CA ILE A 54 -10.88 10.13 -16.14
C ILE A 54 -10.01 11.34 -15.79
N LEU A 55 -9.31 11.89 -16.79
CA LEU A 55 -8.45 13.07 -16.59
C LEU A 55 -9.27 14.30 -16.18
N ALA A 56 -10.41 14.53 -16.83
CA ALA A 56 -11.30 15.64 -16.49
C ALA A 56 -11.82 15.50 -15.04
N TYR A 57 -12.28 14.30 -14.66
CA TYR A 57 -12.73 14.00 -13.31
C TYR A 57 -11.65 14.25 -12.25
N PHE A 58 -10.45 13.70 -12.43
CA PHE A 58 -9.39 13.87 -11.43
C PHE A 58 -8.82 15.29 -11.41
N ARG A 59 -8.78 16.00 -12.54
CA ARG A 59 -8.45 17.43 -12.55
C ARG A 59 -9.43 18.18 -11.68
N ASP A 60 -10.73 18.05 -11.96
CA ASP A 60 -11.78 18.72 -11.21
C ASP A 60 -11.75 18.37 -9.72
N LEU A 61 -11.64 17.08 -9.39
CA LEU A 61 -11.52 16.61 -8.01
C LEU A 61 -10.32 17.24 -7.30
N LEU A 62 -9.14 17.22 -7.93
CA LEU A 62 -7.91 17.72 -7.31
C LEU A 62 -7.84 19.25 -7.28
N THR A 63 -8.50 19.95 -8.19
CA THR A 63 -8.58 21.43 -8.18
C THR A 63 -9.68 21.94 -7.24
N THR A 64 -10.77 21.20 -7.09
CA THR A 64 -11.87 21.53 -6.15
C THR A 64 -11.45 21.30 -4.70
N ILE A 65 -10.44 20.44 -4.45
CA ILE A 65 -9.78 20.32 -3.15
C ILE A 65 -8.94 21.60 -2.90
N ARG A 66 -9.61 22.72 -2.56
CA ARG A 66 -9.22 23.89 -1.71
C ARG A 66 -10.08 25.13 -2.09
N PRO A 67 -10.76 25.85 -1.15
CA PRO A 67 -10.32 26.22 0.21
C PRO A 67 -11.42 26.10 1.30
N GLU A 68 -12.21 25.02 1.35
CA GLU A 68 -13.19 24.84 2.46
C GLU A 68 -12.54 24.61 3.84
N TYR A 69 -11.22 24.53 3.87
CA TYR A 69 -10.40 24.61 5.08
C TYR A 69 -10.26 26.02 5.66
N GLN A 70 -10.93 27.04 5.09
CA GLN A 70 -10.95 28.38 5.69
C GLN A 70 -11.50 28.38 7.13
N ASN A 71 -12.36 27.42 7.47
CA ASN A 71 -12.96 27.27 8.81
C ASN A 71 -12.60 25.92 9.46
N LEU A 72 -11.51 25.27 9.02
CA LEU A 72 -11.09 24.01 9.66
C LEU A 72 -10.78 24.22 11.13
N ASP A 73 -10.18 25.36 11.46
CA ASP A 73 -9.87 25.73 12.84
C ASP A 73 -11.14 25.87 13.69
N ASP A 74 -12.23 26.44 13.15
CA ASP A 74 -13.52 26.53 13.83
C ASP A 74 -14.12 25.14 14.08
N VAL A 75 -14.02 24.22 13.11
CA VAL A 75 -14.50 22.84 13.28
C VAL A 75 -13.64 22.08 14.29
N LEU A 76 -12.31 22.23 14.21
CA LEU A 76 -11.36 21.58 15.11
C LEU A 76 -11.47 22.10 16.55
N GLN A 77 -11.93 23.33 16.76
CA GLN A 77 -12.21 23.86 18.10
C GLN A 77 -13.31 23.08 18.83
N HIS A 78 -14.25 22.48 18.09
CA HIS A 78 -15.35 21.69 18.65
C HIS A 78 -15.03 20.19 18.75
N VAL A 79 -13.84 19.77 18.30
CA VAL A 79 -13.37 18.39 18.39
C VAL A 79 -12.43 18.26 19.57
N ASP A 80 -12.80 17.42 20.55
CA ASP A 80 -11.92 17.12 21.67
C ASP A 80 -10.61 16.50 21.19
N SER A 81 -9.50 17.16 21.50
CA SER A 81 -8.17 16.63 21.19
C SER A 81 -7.92 15.36 22.01
N LYS A 82 -7.81 14.23 21.30
CA LYS A 82 -7.42 12.95 21.91
C LYS A 82 -5.93 12.88 22.27
N VAL A 83 -5.11 13.80 21.74
CA VAL A 83 -3.66 13.83 21.98
C VAL A 83 -3.33 15.09 22.76
N ARG A 84 -3.01 14.91 24.04
CA ARG A 84 -2.50 16.01 24.88
C ARG A 84 -1.08 16.35 24.45
N ARG A 85 -0.67 17.61 24.64
CA ARG A 85 0.71 18.07 24.36
C ARG A 85 1.80 17.20 25.00
N SER A 86 1.55 16.62 26.18
CA SER A 86 2.46 15.65 26.81
C SER A 86 2.60 14.35 26.00
N MET A 87 1.50 13.83 25.47
CA MET A 87 1.51 12.66 24.59
C MET A 87 2.22 12.95 23.27
N THR A 88 2.10 14.17 22.74
CA THR A 88 2.86 14.59 21.55
C THR A 88 4.37 14.53 21.80
N ILE A 89 4.83 14.99 22.97
CA ILE A 89 6.25 14.92 23.33
C ILE A 89 6.73 13.47 23.37
N ASP A 90 5.93 12.57 23.94
CA ASP A 90 6.24 11.14 24.02
C ASP A 90 6.22 10.48 22.63
N LEU A 91 5.24 10.79 21.78
CA LEU A 91 5.12 10.26 20.41
C LEU A 91 6.21 10.77 19.46
N CYS A 92 6.82 11.92 19.76
CA CYS A 92 7.92 12.49 18.99
C CYS A 92 9.31 12.05 19.47
N GLN A 93 9.42 11.23 20.53
CA GLN A 93 10.70 10.69 20.96
C GLN A 93 11.23 9.65 19.96
N PRO A 94 12.56 9.45 19.89
CA PRO A 94 13.15 8.35 19.14
C PRO A 94 12.61 7.00 19.63
N TYR A 95 12.24 6.13 18.70
CA TYR A 95 11.79 4.78 19.04
C TYR A 95 12.94 3.94 19.60
N THR A 96 12.63 3.08 20.54
CA THR A 96 13.58 2.11 21.09
C THR A 96 13.48 0.76 20.40
N THR A 97 14.56 -0.02 20.41
CA THR A 97 14.57 -1.40 19.88
C THR A 97 13.56 -2.30 20.59
N VAL A 98 13.29 -2.05 21.88
CA VAL A 98 12.29 -2.77 22.68
C VAL A 98 10.87 -2.48 22.20
N GLU A 99 10.56 -1.22 21.88
CA GLU A 99 9.24 -0.84 21.35
C GLU A 99 9.01 -1.42 19.96
N VAL A 100 10.02 -1.36 19.09
CA VAL A 100 9.95 -1.93 17.74
C VAL A 100 9.73 -3.44 17.81
N THR A 101 10.51 -4.15 18.65
CA THR A 101 10.36 -5.61 18.80
C THR A 101 9.00 -6.01 19.40
N LYS A 102 8.46 -5.22 20.34
CA LYS A 102 7.14 -5.44 20.93
C LYS A 102 6.02 -5.15 19.92
N ALA A 103 6.11 -4.05 19.18
CA ALA A 103 5.14 -3.68 18.15
C ALA A 103 5.11 -4.70 17.02
N LEU A 104 6.27 -5.20 16.58
CA LEU A 104 6.35 -6.27 15.59
C LEU A 104 5.68 -7.55 16.10
N LYS A 105 5.92 -7.96 17.35
CA LYS A 105 5.25 -9.14 17.94
C LYS A 105 3.72 -9.00 18.01
N LEU A 106 3.21 -7.79 18.21
CA LEU A 106 1.78 -7.50 18.32
C LEU A 106 1.09 -7.37 16.95
N ASN A 107 1.80 -6.87 15.93
CA ASN A 107 1.26 -6.60 14.58
C ASN A 107 1.60 -7.68 13.54
N VAL A 108 2.39 -8.70 13.89
CA VAL A 108 2.53 -9.88 13.04
C VAL A 108 1.18 -10.61 13.02
N PRO A 109 0.53 -10.79 11.86
CA PRO A 109 -0.71 -11.56 11.79
C PRO A 109 -0.45 -12.95 12.36
N GLN A 110 -1.18 -13.33 13.41
CA GLN A 110 -1.08 -14.67 14.02
C GLN A 110 -1.46 -15.78 13.03
N THR A 111 -2.01 -15.42 11.88
CA THR A 111 -2.33 -16.31 10.79
C THR A 111 -1.38 -16.03 9.64
N ILE A 112 -0.36 -16.89 9.52
CA ILE A 112 0.14 -17.52 8.29
C ILE A 112 1.59 -17.99 8.57
N ALA A 113 1.78 -19.31 8.65
CA ALA A 113 3.06 -19.98 8.94
C ALA A 113 4.19 -19.73 7.91
N ARG A 114 3.99 -18.89 6.88
CA ARG A 114 4.93 -18.68 5.76
C ARG A 114 5.86 -17.46 5.91
N THR A 115 5.67 -16.61 6.91
CA THR A 115 6.51 -15.41 7.12
C THR A 115 7.71 -15.63 8.07
N ARG A 116 7.90 -16.84 8.62
CA ARG A 116 8.98 -17.11 9.59
C ARG A 116 10.40 -16.92 9.02
N TRP A 117 10.63 -17.18 7.74
CA TRP A 117 11.97 -17.06 7.13
C TRP A 117 12.38 -15.60 6.84
N TYR A 118 11.43 -14.78 6.36
CA TYR A 118 11.71 -13.38 6.03
C TYR A 118 11.82 -12.49 7.27
N ALA A 119 11.03 -12.76 8.32
CA ALA A 119 11.08 -11.96 9.54
C ALA A 119 12.41 -12.13 10.29
N TYR A 120 12.94 -13.36 10.43
CA TYR A 120 14.18 -13.59 11.18
C TYR A 120 15.45 -13.19 10.39
N SER A 121 15.46 -13.32 9.06
CA SER A 121 16.62 -12.93 8.24
C SER A 121 16.79 -11.41 8.11
N PHE A 122 15.70 -10.65 8.11
CA PHE A 122 15.76 -9.19 8.07
C PHE A 122 16.11 -8.58 9.44
N LEU A 123 15.66 -9.20 10.53
CA LEU A 123 15.95 -8.76 11.90
C LEU A 123 17.42 -8.93 12.31
N SER A 124 18.16 -9.89 11.74
CA SER A 124 19.60 -10.09 12.03
C SER A 124 20.53 -9.09 11.33
N LYS A 125 20.03 -8.27 10.40
CA LYS A 125 20.84 -7.31 9.64
C LYS A 125 20.62 -5.85 10.04
N ILE A 126 19.65 -5.58 10.92
CA ILE A 126 19.28 -4.22 11.35
C ILE A 126 19.58 -3.99 12.84
N LEU A 127 19.86 -5.04 13.61
CA LEU A 127 20.45 -4.99 14.95
C LEU A 127 21.93 -5.38 14.85
#